data_AF-A0A1I3NE75-F1
#
_entry.id   AF-A0A1I3NE75-F1
#
_cell.length_a   1.000
_cell.length_b   1.000
_cell.length_c   1.000
_cell.angle_alpha   90.00
_cell.angle_beta   90.00
_cell.angle_gamma   90.00
#
_symmetry.space_group_name_H-M   'P 1'
#
loop_
_entity.id
_entity.type
_entity.pdbx_description
1 polymer ?
#
loop_
_entity_poly.entity_id
_entity_poly.type
_entity_poly.pdbx_seq_one_letter_code
_entity_poly.pdbx_strand_id
1 'polypeptide(L)'
;MSEQPYLLDSLESADMLVIDGLHAFDFQLDEALLDQADAAAEADQPFASESVVLSIEVQDGRERKRWQFSYNAVMEAEYLAAEDSWRVGEHHLTCLAAVSSDAED
;
A
#
# COMPACT_ATOMS: atom_id res chain seq x y z
N MET A 1 9.38 8.84 17.09
CA MET A 1 9.92 7.47 17.22
C MET A 1 10.47 7.12 15.83
N SER A 2 10.99 5.93 15.53
CA SER A 2 11.33 5.67 14.12
C SER A 2 10.03 5.56 13.32
N GLU A 3 9.51 6.70 12.85
CA GLU A 3 8.47 6.83 11.84
C GLU A 3 9.02 6.26 10.52
N GLN A 4 9.25 4.95 10.48
CA GLN A 4 9.29 4.27 9.20
C GLN A 4 7.85 4.29 8.71
N PRO A 5 7.54 4.99 7.62
CA PRO A 5 6.24 4.81 7.01
C PRO A 5 6.09 3.31 6.69
N TYR A 6 4.87 2.83 6.65
CA TYR A 6 4.59 1.54 6.05
C TYR A 6 3.90 1.79 4.73
N LEU A 7 4.07 0.90 3.76
CA LEU A 7 3.34 0.98 2.50
C LEU A 7 1.83 1.11 2.75
N LEU A 8 1.33 0.41 3.76
CA LEU A 8 -0.07 0.45 4.14
C LEU A 8 -0.56 1.86 4.54
N ASP A 9 0.24 2.60 5.31
CA ASP A 9 -0.05 3.99 5.71
C ASP A 9 -0.12 4.91 4.49
N SER A 10 0.85 4.76 3.57
CA SER A 10 0.83 5.49 2.30
C SER A 10 -0.37 5.12 1.41
N LEU A 11 -0.84 3.87 1.44
CA LEU A 11 -2.00 3.41 0.67
C LEU A 11 -3.32 3.93 1.22
N GLU A 12 -3.45 4.13 2.53
CA GLU A 12 -4.65 4.69 3.14
C GLU A 12 -4.91 6.14 2.68
N SER A 13 -3.85 6.92 2.51
CA SER A 13 -3.92 8.30 2.01
C SER A 13 -3.83 8.42 0.48
N ALA A 14 -3.46 7.34 -0.22
CA ALA A 14 -3.33 7.35 -1.67
C ALA A 14 -4.70 7.43 -2.36
N ASP A 15 -4.78 8.23 -3.43
CA ASP A 15 -5.94 8.24 -4.33
C ASP A 15 -5.66 7.43 -5.60
N MET A 16 -4.38 7.34 -5.97
CA MET A 16 -3.91 6.63 -7.15
C MET A 16 -2.67 5.82 -6.81
N LEU A 17 -2.52 4.64 -7.42
CA LEU A 17 -1.38 3.76 -7.22
C LEU A 17 -0.70 3.49 -8.57
N VAL A 18 0.62 3.42 -8.59
CA VAL A 18 1.36 3.04 -9.80
C VAL A 18 2.13 1.77 -9.54
N ILE A 19 1.86 0.71 -10.30
CA ILE A 19 2.55 -0.57 -10.19
C ILE A 19 3.41 -0.83 -11.43
N ASP A 20 4.73 -0.97 -11.28
CA ASP A 20 5.66 -1.23 -12.40
C ASP A 20 5.53 -0.21 -13.56
N GLY A 21 5.18 1.04 -13.22
CA GLY A 21 4.93 2.11 -14.20
C GLY A 21 3.52 2.11 -14.81
N LEU A 22 2.60 1.26 -14.33
CA LEU A 22 1.20 1.23 -14.75
C LEU A 22 0.29 1.93 -13.73
N HIS A 23 -0.51 2.89 -14.19
CA HIS A 23 -1.45 3.61 -13.31
C HIS A 23 -2.66 2.74 -12.98
N ALA A 24 -2.82 2.44 -11.69
CA ALA A 24 -3.98 1.80 -11.09
C ALA A 24 -4.83 2.84 -10.37
N PHE A 25 -6.00 3.11 -10.92
CA PHE A 25 -7.04 3.92 -10.28
C PHE A 25 -8.01 3.07 -9.47
N ASP A 26 -8.03 1.76 -9.72
CA ASP A 26 -8.95 0.82 -9.10
C ASP A 26 -8.12 -0.09 -8.19
N PHE A 27 -7.97 0.30 -6.93
CA PHE A 27 -7.36 -0.55 -5.91
C PHE A 27 -8.27 -0.62 -4.69
N GLN A 28 -8.23 -1.75 -4.00
CA GLN A 28 -9.03 -2.01 -2.82
C GLN A 28 -8.15 -2.59 -1.72
N LEU A 29 -8.39 -2.11 -0.50
CA LEU A 29 -7.79 -2.64 0.71
C LEU A 29 -8.82 -3.51 1.45
N ASP A 30 -8.36 -4.58 2.08
CA ASP A 30 -9.20 -5.43 2.93
C ASP A 30 -9.40 -4.75 4.29
N GLU A 31 -10.41 -3.89 4.39
CA GLU A 31 -10.73 -3.11 5.59
C GLU A 31 -10.85 -3.97 6.85
N ALA A 32 -11.40 -5.19 6.74
CA ALA A 32 -11.55 -6.09 7.87
C ALA A 32 -10.20 -6.60 8.40
N LEU A 33 -9.23 -6.80 7.52
CA LEU A 33 -7.87 -7.15 7.90
C LEU A 33 -7.12 -5.94 8.47
N LEU A 34 -7.37 -4.74 7.95
CA LEU A 34 -6.79 -3.51 8.48
C LEU A 34 -7.28 -3.20 9.89
N ASP A 35 -8.59 -3.33 10.13
CA ASP A 35 -9.19 -3.17 11.46
C ASP A 35 -8.56 -4.14 12.48
N GLN A 36 -8.31 -5.39 12.08
CA GLN A 36 -7.62 -6.37 12.92
C GLN A 36 -6.14 -5.99 13.18
N ALA A 37 -5.47 -5.45 12.17
CA ALA A 37 -4.08 -5.00 12.29
C ALA A 37 -3.97 -3.81 13.25
N ASP A 38 -4.88 -2.84 13.13
CA ASP A 38 -4.95 -1.67 13.99
C ASP A 38 -5.24 -2.08 15.45
N ALA A 39 -6.27 -2.91 15.66
CA ALA A 39 -6.58 -3.44 16.99
C ALA A 39 -5.42 -4.22 17.64
N ALA A 40 -4.63 -4.95 16.83
CA ALA A 40 -3.43 -5.62 17.31
C ALA A 40 -2.32 -4.63 17.66
N ALA A 41 -2.11 -3.59 16.85
CA ALA A 41 -1.16 -2.51 17.12
C ALA A 41 -1.52 -1.73 18.40
N GLU A 42 -2.80 -1.39 18.60
CA GLU A 42 -3.31 -0.78 19.84
C GLU A 42 -3.05 -1.67 21.06
N ALA A 43 -3.08 -2.98 20.87
CA ALA A 43 -2.80 -3.97 21.91
C ALA A 43 -1.30 -4.30 22.06
N ASP A 44 -0.41 -3.59 21.38
CA ASP A 44 1.05 -3.83 21.34
C ASP A 44 1.41 -5.26 20.90
N GLN A 45 0.59 -5.86 20.04
CA GLN A 45 0.75 -7.22 19.53
C GLN A 45 1.21 -7.22 18.06
N PRO A 46 2.14 -8.11 17.68
CA PRO A 46 2.51 -8.26 16.28
C PRO A 46 1.34 -8.87 15.51
N PHE A 47 0.98 -8.22 14.39
CA PHE A 47 -0.01 -8.73 13.45
C PHE A 47 0.68 -9.16 12.16
N ALA A 48 0.32 -10.34 11.68
CA ALA A 48 0.79 -10.85 10.40
C ALA A 48 -0.30 -11.75 9.81
N SER A 49 -0.54 -11.61 8.50
CA SER A 49 -1.53 -12.40 7.79
C SER A 49 -1.07 -12.71 6.38
N GLU A 50 -1.35 -13.93 5.92
CA GLU A 50 -1.13 -14.36 4.54
C GLU A 50 -2.33 -14.03 3.63
N SER A 51 -3.42 -13.50 4.19
CA SER A 51 -4.57 -13.02 3.42
C SER A 51 -4.20 -11.83 2.56
N VAL A 52 -4.86 -11.73 1.39
CA VAL A 52 -4.74 -10.59 0.48
C VAL A 52 -5.26 -9.33 1.18
N VAL A 53 -4.38 -8.35 1.37
CA VAL A 53 -4.76 -7.04 1.92
C VAL A 53 -4.97 -6.03 0.81
N LEU A 54 -4.20 -6.11 -0.27
CA LEU A 54 -4.20 -5.12 -1.34
C LEU A 54 -4.52 -5.82 -2.65
N SER A 55 -5.61 -5.39 -3.29
CA SER A 55 -5.98 -5.78 -4.64
C SER A 55 -5.87 -4.57 -5.55
N ILE A 56 -5.12 -4.71 -6.63
CA ILE A 56 -4.88 -3.63 -7.61
C ILE A 56 -5.39 -4.08 -8.95
N GLU A 57 -6.21 -3.27 -9.60
CA GLU A 57 -6.70 -3.46 -10.95
C GLU A 57 -6.24 -2.32 -11.86
N VAL A 58 -5.58 -2.68 -12.96
CA VAL A 58 -5.16 -1.75 -14.01
C VAL A 58 -5.90 -2.11 -15.28
N GLN A 59 -6.46 -1.09 -15.94
CA GLN A 59 -6.96 -1.20 -17.30
C GLN A 59 -5.91 -0.68 -18.29
N ASP A 60 -5.23 -1.59 -18.98
CA ASP A 60 -4.31 -1.26 -20.06
C ASP A 60 -5.03 -1.43 -21.41
N GLY A 61 -5.70 -0.38 -21.86
CA GLY A 61 -6.48 -0.38 -23.09
C GLY A 61 -7.68 -1.33 -23.03
N ARG A 62 -7.53 -2.54 -23.61
CA ARG A 62 -8.59 -3.56 -23.68
C ARG A 62 -8.42 -4.67 -22.63
N GLU A 63 -7.23 -4.75 -22.03
CA GLU A 63 -6.86 -5.80 -21.10
C GLU A 63 -6.94 -5.28 -19.68
N ARG A 64 -7.40 -6.14 -18.77
CA ARG A 64 -7.43 -5.86 -17.32
C ARG A 64 -6.36 -6.72 -16.67
N LYS A 65 -5.44 -6.08 -15.97
CA LYS A 65 -4.41 -6.74 -15.17
C LYS A 65 -4.77 -6.55 -13.71
N ARG A 66 -4.65 -7.62 -12.92
CA ARG A 66 -4.93 -7.61 -11.49
C ARG A 66 -3.74 -8.16 -10.73
N TRP A 67 -3.31 -7.43 -9.71
CA TRP A 67 -2.30 -7.87 -8.74
C TRP A 67 -2.93 -7.95 -7.36
N GLN A 68 -2.47 -8.91 -6.57
CA GLN A 68 -2.93 -9.13 -5.21
C GLN A 68 -1.73 -9.36 -4.34
N PHE A 69 -1.64 -8.61 -3.24
CA PHE A 69 -0.56 -8.71 -2.27
C PHE A 69 -1.13 -9.08 -0.91
N SER A 70 -0.49 -10.03 -0.25
CA SER A 70 -0.84 -10.39 1.13
C SER A 70 -0.40 -9.31 2.10
N TYR A 71 -1.03 -9.27 3.28
CA TYR A 71 -0.62 -8.35 4.34
C TYR A 71 0.87 -8.49 4.67
N ASN A 72 1.36 -9.72 4.81
CA ASN A 72 2.77 -9.96 5.05
C ASN A 72 3.66 -9.38 3.94
N ALA A 73 3.29 -9.57 2.65
CA ALA A 73 4.06 -9.00 1.55
C ALA A 73 4.10 -7.45 1.56
N VAL A 74 2.98 -6.81 1.91
CA VAL A 74 2.89 -5.35 2.07
C VAL A 74 3.70 -4.86 3.28
N MET A 75 3.74 -5.64 4.37
CA MET A 75 4.55 -5.31 5.54
C MET A 75 6.04 -5.54 5.34
N GLU A 76 6.41 -6.52 4.52
CA GLU A 76 7.78 -6.78 4.08
C GLU A 76 8.23 -5.81 2.97
N ALA A 77 7.39 -4.83 2.60
CA ALA A 77 7.73 -3.82 1.60
C ALA A 77 8.92 -2.98 2.02
N GLU A 78 9.87 -2.79 1.12
CA GLU A 78 11.02 -1.92 1.34
C GLU A 78 10.72 -0.51 0.83
N TYR A 79 10.82 0.49 1.69
CA TYR A 79 10.68 1.89 1.29
C TYR A 79 11.94 2.38 0.56
N LEU A 80 11.78 2.81 -0.68
CA LEU A 80 12.80 3.38 -1.54
C LEU A 80 12.72 4.90 -1.49
N ALA A 81 13.37 5.51 -0.49
CA ALA A 81 13.38 6.96 -0.29
C ALA A 81 13.94 7.77 -1.49
N ALA A 82 14.73 7.13 -2.37
CA ALA A 82 15.26 7.78 -3.58
C ALA A 82 14.18 8.00 -4.65
N GLU A 83 13.16 7.15 -4.67
CA GLU A 83 12.09 7.11 -5.69
C GLU A 83 10.72 7.43 -5.08
N ASP A 84 10.67 7.68 -3.76
CA ASP A 84 9.45 7.83 -2.98
C ASP A 84 8.44 6.70 -3.28
N SER A 85 8.94 5.48 -3.32
CA SER A 85 8.18 4.31 -3.73
C SER A 85 8.48 3.11 -2.83
N TRP A 86 7.66 2.08 -2.97
CA TRP A 86 7.70 0.88 -2.16
C TRP A 86 8.00 -0.31 -3.03
N ARG A 87 8.93 -1.14 -2.60
CA ARG A 87 9.24 -2.41 -3.27
C ARG A 87 8.56 -3.55 -2.54
N VAL A 88 7.59 -4.19 -3.20
CA VAL A 88 6.91 -5.39 -2.70
C VAL A 88 7.31 -6.57 -3.55
N GLY A 89 8.21 -7.39 -3.02
CA GLY A 89 8.84 -8.50 -3.75
C GLY A 89 9.60 -8.01 -4.99
N GLU A 90 9.05 -8.31 -6.17
CA GLU A 90 9.61 -7.94 -7.46
C GLU A 90 8.98 -6.68 -8.07
N HIS A 91 7.89 -6.17 -7.48
CA HIS A 91 7.12 -5.05 -8.01
C HIS A 91 7.43 -3.74 -7.28
N HIS A 92 7.36 -2.65 -8.02
CA HIS A 92 7.48 -1.29 -7.48
C HIS A 92 6.09 -0.64 -7.44
N LEU A 93 5.73 -0.14 -6.28
CA LEU A 93 4.46 0.52 -5.98
C LEU A 93 4.74 1.97 -5.61
N THR A 94 4.19 2.92 -6.36
CA THR A 94 4.23 4.34 -6.02
C THR A 94 2.84 4.80 -5.62
N CYS A 95 2.70 5.19 -4.35
CA CYS A 95 1.47 5.78 -3.84
C CYS A 95 1.40 7.25 -4.25
N LEU A 96 0.37 7.61 -5.00
CA LEU A 96 0.12 8.99 -5.42
C LEU A 96 -1.09 9.49 -4.62
N ALA A 97 -0.81 10.16 -3.51
CA ALA A 97 -1.82 10.88 -2.76
C ALA A 97 -2.18 12.18 -3.51
N ALA A 98 -3.48 12.47 -3.63
CA ALA A 98 -3.90 13.81 -4.03
C ALA A 98 -3.44 14.75 -2.93
N VAL A 99 -2.48 15.65 -3.25
CA VAL A 99 -1.82 16.57 -2.32
C VAL A 99 -2.77 17.03 -1.21
N SER A 100 -2.75 16.36 -0.07
CA SER A 100 -3.13 17.01 1.16
C SER A 100 -1.92 17.89 1.41
N SER A 101 -2.04 19.17 1.09
CA SER A 101 -1.03 20.13 1.52
C SER A 101 -0.87 19.93 3.01
N ASP A 102 0.20 19.24 3.40
CA ASP A 102 0.84 19.44 4.68
C ASP A 102 1.34 20.89 4.64
N ALA A 103 0.40 21.79 4.96
CA ALA A 103 0.69 23.15 5.33
C ALA A 103 0.92 23.10 6.83
N GLU A 104 2.12 22.70 7.24
CA GLU A 104 2.59 22.94 8.62
C GLU A 104 3.73 23.97 8.62
N ASP A 105 3.28 25.21 8.92
CA ASP A 105 3.93 26.38 9.57
C ASP A 105 5.37 26.81 9.21
#